data_AF-A0A644Z3Y6-F1
#
_entry.id   AF-A0A644Z3Y6-F1
#
_cell.length_a   1.000
_cell.length_b   1.000
_cell.length_c   1.000
_cell.angle_alpha   90.00
_cell.angle_beta   90.00
_cell.angle_gamma   90.00
#
_symmetry.space_group_name_H-M   'P 1'
#
loop_
_entity.id
_entity.type
_entity.pdbx_description
1 polymer ?
#
loop_
_entity_poly.entity_id
_entity_poly.type
_entity_poly.pdbx_seq_one_letter_code
_entity_poly.pdbx_strand_id
1 'polypeptide(L)'
;MRKLLADSEILDNCQKDRVQDAYALRCIPQLHGAIRDALEYVRAKAEIELNAVTDNPLLFLDDEAVISGGNFHGEPMAIPFDTLGIACSEIANASERRTERMVNAALSNGLTPFLTTKPGVNSGFMIVQYSAASMVSENKVLAHPASVDSIPSSANQEDIVSMGTTAARKAGWIVQNTLSVLADELLTACQAIDIRRSLNTHGQGMAPVHEAMYKHVREKVAFYEIDREIWQDIAEVEKMVRSGDLLDIVKKHIPDFE
;
A
#
# COMPACT_ATOMS: atom_id res chain seq x y z
N MET A 1 -4.28 -15.20 -1.84
CA MET A 1 -3.47 -15.84 -0.76
C MET A 1 -3.15 -17.31 -1.03
N ARG A 2 -4.13 -18.23 -1.07
CA ARG A 2 -3.83 -19.67 -1.28
C ARG A 2 -2.93 -19.95 -2.50
N LYS A 3 -3.24 -19.34 -3.65
CA LYS A 3 -2.42 -19.46 -4.88
C LYS A 3 -1.01 -18.86 -4.71
N LEU A 4 -0.87 -17.76 -3.98
CA LEU A 4 0.42 -17.07 -3.78
C LEU A 4 1.36 -17.87 -2.87
N LEU A 5 0.80 -18.65 -1.93
CA LEU A 5 1.55 -19.41 -0.93
C LEU A 5 1.70 -20.90 -1.26
N ALA A 6 1.21 -21.34 -2.42
CA ALA A 6 1.28 -22.74 -2.83
C ALA A 6 2.74 -23.20 -2.93
N ASP A 7 3.00 -24.44 -2.51
CA ASP A 7 4.31 -25.11 -2.60
C ASP A 7 5.46 -24.39 -1.86
N SER A 8 5.14 -23.72 -0.75
CA SER A 8 6.13 -23.02 0.09
C SER A 8 6.63 -23.92 1.23
N GLU A 9 7.82 -24.49 1.07
CA GLU A 9 8.49 -25.31 2.10
C GLU A 9 8.61 -24.57 3.45
N ILE A 10 9.05 -23.29 3.43
CA ILE A 10 9.17 -22.48 4.65
C ILE A 10 7.84 -22.34 5.38
N LEU A 11 6.73 -22.20 4.64
CA LEU A 11 5.41 -22.08 5.23
C LEU A 11 4.96 -23.41 5.85
N ASP A 12 5.17 -24.53 5.15
CA ASP A 12 4.81 -25.86 5.63
C ASP A 12 5.57 -26.23 6.90
N ASN A 13 6.86 -25.89 6.96
CA ASN A 13 7.73 -26.19 8.09
C ASN A 13 7.45 -25.34 9.34
N CYS A 14 6.89 -24.13 9.20
CA CYS A 14 6.64 -23.24 10.34
C CYS A 14 5.26 -23.40 11.00
N GLN A 15 4.37 -24.26 10.46
CA GLN A 15 2.99 -24.42 10.95
C GLN A 15 2.85 -24.81 12.43
N LYS A 16 3.92 -25.36 13.03
CA LYS A 16 3.91 -25.83 14.43
C LYS A 16 4.53 -24.85 15.42
N ASP A 17 5.12 -23.75 14.94
CA ASP A 17 5.89 -22.85 15.80
C ASP A 17 5.01 -22.02 16.74
N ARG A 18 3.75 -21.79 16.35
CA ARG A 18 2.81 -20.96 17.09
C ARG A 18 1.39 -21.49 16.96
N VAL A 19 0.59 -21.23 17.99
CA VAL A 19 -0.84 -21.57 18.01
C VAL A 19 -1.65 -20.64 17.09
N GLN A 20 -1.27 -19.37 17.02
CA GLN A 20 -1.94 -18.36 16.21
C GLN A 20 -0.97 -17.32 15.68
N ASP A 21 -1.15 -16.96 14.41
CA ASP A 21 -0.51 -15.78 13.83
C ASP A 21 -1.19 -14.48 14.28
N ALA A 22 -0.39 -13.41 14.27
CA ALA A 22 -0.85 -12.06 14.51
C ALA A 22 -1.81 -11.57 13.41
N TYR A 23 -2.64 -10.59 13.75
CA TYR A 23 -3.72 -10.14 12.85
C TYR A 23 -3.22 -9.52 11.54
N ALA A 24 -2.05 -8.86 11.55
CA ALA A 24 -1.43 -8.32 10.35
C ALA A 24 -1.13 -9.40 9.28
N LEU A 25 -1.06 -10.68 9.67
CA LEU A 25 -0.93 -11.83 8.77
C LEU A 25 -2.25 -12.59 8.61
N ARG A 26 -2.89 -12.93 9.74
CA ARG A 26 -4.08 -13.79 9.75
C ARG A 26 -5.31 -13.13 9.15
N CYS A 27 -5.41 -11.81 9.24
CA CYS A 27 -6.54 -11.03 8.75
C CYS A 27 -6.29 -10.40 7.36
N ILE A 28 -5.22 -10.81 6.65
CA ILE A 28 -4.93 -10.31 5.30
C ILE A 28 -6.17 -10.39 4.37
N PRO A 29 -6.90 -11.51 4.28
CA PRO A 29 -8.07 -11.59 3.39
C PRO A 29 -9.18 -10.60 3.75
N GLN A 30 -9.49 -10.46 5.04
CA GLN A 30 -10.55 -9.57 5.52
C GLN A 30 -10.19 -8.10 5.30
N LEU A 31 -8.96 -7.72 5.62
CA LEU A 31 -8.46 -6.36 5.45
C LEU A 31 -8.37 -5.99 3.98
N HIS A 32 -7.71 -6.81 3.15
CA HIS A 32 -7.55 -6.53 1.73
C HIS A 32 -8.89 -6.57 0.98
N GLY A 33 -9.85 -7.40 1.41
CA GLY A 33 -11.21 -7.43 0.84
C GLY A 33 -11.91 -6.08 0.99
N ALA A 34 -11.96 -5.53 2.21
CA ALA A 34 -12.57 -4.22 2.46
C ALA A 34 -11.90 -3.09 1.66
N ILE A 35 -10.57 -3.15 1.50
CA ILE A 35 -9.83 -2.18 0.68
C ILE A 35 -10.17 -2.33 -0.80
N ARG A 36 -10.28 -3.55 -1.33
CA ARG A 36 -10.70 -3.78 -2.72
C ARG A 36 -12.09 -3.22 -2.99
N ASP A 37 -13.04 -3.43 -2.09
CA ASP A 37 -14.39 -2.86 -2.22
C ASP A 37 -14.38 -1.33 -2.25
N ALA A 38 -13.57 -0.71 -1.37
CA ALA A 38 -13.39 0.75 -1.36
C ALA A 38 -12.76 1.28 -2.65
N LEU A 39 -11.73 0.61 -3.17
CA LEU A 39 -11.09 1.00 -4.43
C LEU A 39 -12.03 0.84 -5.62
N GLU A 40 -12.87 -0.20 -5.65
CA GLU A 40 -13.87 -0.39 -6.70
C GLU A 40 -14.93 0.71 -6.66
N TYR A 41 -15.40 1.08 -5.46
CA TYR A 41 -16.28 2.24 -5.30
C TYR A 41 -15.66 3.53 -5.86
N VAL A 42 -14.40 3.82 -5.49
CA VAL A 42 -13.70 5.02 -5.97
C VAL A 42 -13.54 5.00 -7.47
N ARG A 43 -13.13 3.86 -8.03
CA ARG A 43 -12.98 3.67 -9.48
C ARG A 43 -14.29 3.92 -10.21
N ALA A 44 -15.38 3.30 -9.78
CA ALA A 44 -16.68 3.46 -10.42
C ALA A 44 -17.16 4.93 -10.40
N LYS A 45 -16.90 5.68 -9.32
CA LYS A 45 -17.23 7.11 -9.25
C LYS A 45 -16.34 7.97 -10.16
N ALA A 46 -15.04 7.70 -10.17
CA ALA A 46 -14.12 8.38 -11.07
C ALA A 46 -14.47 8.13 -12.55
N GLU A 47 -14.82 6.89 -12.92
CA GLU A 47 -15.21 6.54 -14.28
C GLU A 47 -16.49 7.28 -14.72
N ILE A 48 -17.47 7.47 -13.82
CA ILE A 48 -18.66 8.28 -14.12
C ILE A 48 -18.27 9.74 -14.33
N GLU A 49 -17.52 10.34 -13.40
CA GLU A 49 -17.19 11.77 -13.44
C GLU A 49 -16.33 12.12 -14.66
N LEU A 50 -15.39 11.25 -15.03
CA LEU A 50 -14.55 11.41 -16.23
C LEU A 50 -15.36 11.48 -17.54
N ASN A 51 -16.58 10.94 -17.54
CA ASN A 51 -17.48 10.93 -18.70
C ASN A 51 -18.67 11.92 -18.52
N ALA A 52 -18.68 12.72 -17.45
CA ALA A 52 -19.75 13.67 -17.18
C ALA A 52 -19.51 15.03 -17.86
N VAL A 53 -20.61 15.72 -18.16
CA VAL A 53 -20.59 17.14 -18.56
C VAL A 53 -20.70 17.96 -17.28
N THR A 54 -19.59 18.58 -16.87
CA THR A 54 -19.45 19.28 -15.57
C THR A 54 -19.42 20.80 -15.68
N ASP A 55 -19.55 21.35 -16.89
CA ASP A 55 -19.66 22.79 -17.10
C ASP A 55 -21.10 23.30 -16.90
N ASN A 56 -21.28 24.61 -17.03
CA ASN A 56 -22.57 25.27 -16.90
C ASN A 56 -22.56 26.63 -17.65
N PRO A 57 -23.65 27.02 -18.34
CA PRO A 57 -24.93 26.32 -18.50
C PRO A 57 -24.89 25.17 -19.50
N LEU A 58 -25.84 24.25 -19.39
CA LEU A 58 -26.02 23.16 -20.35
C LEU A 58 -26.87 23.62 -21.54
N LEU A 59 -26.49 23.18 -22.74
CA LEU A 59 -27.17 23.48 -24.00
C LEU A 59 -27.92 22.25 -24.50
N PHE A 60 -29.24 22.36 -24.64
CA PHE A 60 -30.12 21.30 -25.16
C PHE A 60 -30.68 21.75 -26.51
N LEU A 61 -29.99 21.40 -27.59
CA LEU A 61 -30.27 21.92 -28.94
C LEU A 61 -31.64 21.47 -29.47
N ASP A 62 -32.02 20.22 -29.22
CA ASP A 62 -33.31 19.67 -29.68
C ASP A 62 -34.50 20.38 -29.04
N ASP A 63 -34.32 20.87 -27.81
CA ASP A 63 -35.34 21.61 -27.05
C ASP A 63 -35.18 23.14 -27.20
N GLU A 64 -34.20 23.60 -28.00
CA GLU A 64 -33.77 25.00 -28.10
C GLU A 64 -33.57 25.68 -26.72
N ALA A 65 -33.08 24.93 -25.74
CA ALA A 65 -33.03 25.35 -24.34
C ALA A 65 -31.60 25.54 -23.81
N VAL A 66 -31.44 26.53 -22.92
CA VAL A 66 -30.23 26.76 -22.12
C VAL A 66 -30.60 26.61 -20.66
N ILE A 67 -30.07 25.60 -19.99
CA ILE A 67 -30.42 25.28 -18.60
C ILE A 67 -29.22 25.56 -17.70
N SER A 68 -29.41 26.46 -16.73
CA SER A 68 -28.46 26.64 -15.63
C SER A 68 -28.73 25.59 -14.55
N GLY A 69 -27.71 24.79 -14.23
CA GLY A 69 -27.72 23.76 -13.21
C GLY A 69 -26.49 23.84 -12.29
N GLY A 70 -26.08 22.70 -11.74
CA GLY A 70 -25.03 22.61 -10.73
C GLY A 70 -24.01 21.48 -10.98
N ASN A 71 -23.86 21.02 -12.23
CA ASN A 71 -22.97 19.89 -12.56
C ASN A 71 -21.49 20.15 -12.24
N PHE A 72 -21.10 21.41 -12.02
CA PHE A 72 -19.75 21.78 -11.58
C PHE A 72 -19.47 21.43 -10.10
N HIS A 73 -20.47 21.06 -9.31
CA HIS A 73 -20.28 20.78 -7.89
C HIS A 73 -19.61 19.41 -7.68
N GLY A 74 -18.31 19.41 -7.36
CA GLY A 74 -17.47 18.21 -7.28
C GLY A 74 -17.68 17.28 -6.06
N GLU A 75 -18.86 17.28 -5.43
CA GLU A 75 -19.19 16.34 -4.33
C GLU A 75 -19.05 14.87 -4.76
N PRO A 76 -19.43 14.48 -5.99
CA PRO A 76 -19.27 13.12 -6.47
C PRO A 76 -17.83 12.62 -6.44
N MET A 77 -16.83 13.51 -6.37
CA MET A 77 -15.41 13.15 -6.25
C MET A 77 -14.82 13.41 -4.87
N ALA A 78 -15.35 14.35 -4.08
CA ALA A 78 -14.85 14.64 -2.74
C ALA A 78 -14.94 13.41 -1.81
N ILE A 79 -16.11 12.79 -1.73
CA ILE A 79 -16.35 11.61 -0.88
C ILE A 79 -15.51 10.40 -1.33
N PRO A 80 -15.45 10.04 -2.63
CA PRO A 80 -14.53 9.00 -3.09
C PRO A 80 -13.07 9.25 -2.78
N PHE A 81 -12.58 10.48 -2.91
CA PHE A 81 -11.17 10.75 -2.60
C PHE A 81 -10.85 10.62 -1.11
N ASP A 82 -11.75 11.05 -0.21
CA ASP A 82 -11.57 10.77 1.22
C ASP A 82 -11.64 9.26 1.51
N THR A 83 -12.53 8.53 0.83
CA THR A 83 -12.63 7.06 0.93
C THR A 83 -11.32 6.37 0.47
N LEU A 84 -10.73 6.85 -0.63
CA LEU A 84 -9.43 6.37 -1.13
C LEU A 84 -8.33 6.59 -0.08
N GLY A 85 -8.27 7.79 0.51
CA GLY A 85 -7.32 8.12 1.58
C GLY A 85 -7.45 7.19 2.78
N ILE A 86 -8.68 6.90 3.23
CA ILE A 86 -8.92 5.96 4.33
C ILE A 86 -8.44 4.54 3.98
N ALA A 87 -8.82 4.02 2.81
CA ALA A 87 -8.46 2.67 2.39
C ALA A 87 -6.93 2.49 2.24
N CYS A 88 -6.26 3.45 1.61
CA CYS A 88 -4.80 3.44 1.46
C CYS A 88 -4.07 3.58 2.81
N SER A 89 -4.62 4.37 3.75
CA SER A 89 -4.05 4.47 5.10
C SER A 89 -4.08 3.12 5.82
N GLU A 90 -5.16 2.35 5.68
CA GLU A 90 -5.29 1.04 6.33
C GLU A 90 -4.36 -0.03 5.75
N ILE A 91 -4.17 -0.08 4.42
CA ILE A 91 -3.21 -1.03 3.83
C ILE A 91 -1.77 -0.68 4.24
N ALA A 92 -1.43 0.61 4.33
CA ALA A 92 -0.13 1.07 4.78
C ALA A 92 0.11 0.72 6.26
N ASN A 93 -0.88 0.93 7.13
CA ASN A 93 -0.83 0.51 8.54
C ASN A 93 -0.53 -1.00 8.65
N ALA A 94 -1.23 -1.84 7.89
CA ALA A 94 -1.02 -3.28 7.91
C ALA A 94 0.38 -3.69 7.41
N SER A 95 0.86 -3.03 6.34
CA SER A 95 2.21 -3.20 5.79
C SER A 95 3.29 -2.87 6.81
N GLU A 96 3.20 -1.72 7.48
CA GLU A 96 4.16 -1.34 8.51
C GLU A 96 4.14 -2.30 9.71
N ARG A 97 2.97 -2.82 10.12
CA ARG A 97 2.88 -3.85 11.17
C ARG A 97 3.54 -5.17 10.77
N ARG A 98 3.62 -5.49 9.48
CA ARG A 98 4.38 -6.65 8.97
C ARG A 98 5.88 -6.35 8.92
N THR A 99 6.28 -5.14 8.52
CA THR A 99 7.67 -4.65 8.61
C THR A 99 8.20 -4.74 10.04
N GLU A 100 7.48 -4.18 11.02
CA GLU A 100 7.84 -4.24 12.44
C GLU A 100 8.07 -5.69 12.90
N ARG A 101 7.16 -6.58 12.51
CA ARG A 101 7.23 -7.99 12.92
C ARG A 101 8.48 -8.67 12.41
N MET A 102 8.93 -8.34 11.20
CA MET A 102 10.15 -8.91 10.62
C MET A 102 11.40 -8.40 11.33
N VAL A 103 11.46 -7.11 11.64
CA VAL A 103 12.64 -6.51 12.29
C VAL A 103 12.72 -6.78 13.80
N ASN A 104 11.61 -7.14 14.44
CA ASN A 104 11.56 -7.40 15.87
C ASN A 104 11.76 -8.89 16.20
N ALA A 105 12.90 -9.24 16.80
CA ALA A 105 13.24 -10.62 17.16
C ALA A 105 12.23 -11.30 18.11
N ALA A 106 11.49 -10.53 18.93
CA ALA A 106 10.44 -11.08 19.79
C ALA A 106 9.20 -11.54 19.00
N LEU A 107 9.00 -10.99 17.80
CA LEU A 107 7.79 -11.18 17.00
C LEU A 107 8.01 -11.95 15.70
N SER A 108 9.26 -12.00 15.21
CA SER A 108 9.67 -12.51 13.90
C SER A 108 9.79 -14.04 13.81
N ASN A 109 9.57 -14.73 14.93
CA ASN A 109 9.71 -16.18 15.01
C ASN A 109 11.14 -16.65 14.64
N GLY A 110 12.16 -16.05 15.25
CA GLY A 110 13.55 -16.49 15.16
C GLY A 110 14.44 -15.73 14.17
N LEU A 111 13.99 -14.61 13.57
CA LEU A 111 14.91 -13.73 12.83
C LEU A 111 15.79 -12.94 13.79
N THR A 112 16.94 -12.49 13.30
CA THR A 112 17.83 -11.62 14.06
C THR A 112 17.19 -10.23 14.28
N PRO A 113 17.52 -9.55 15.40
CA PRO A 113 17.06 -8.18 15.63
C PRO A 113 17.46 -7.27 14.47
N PHE A 114 16.51 -6.48 13.96
CA PHE A 114 16.68 -5.57 12.82
C PHE A 114 17.26 -6.21 11.55
N LEU A 115 17.14 -7.53 11.42
CA LEU A 115 17.64 -8.31 10.28
C LEU A 115 19.13 -8.12 9.99
N THR A 116 19.94 -7.86 11.03
CA THR A 116 21.40 -7.75 10.94
C THR A 116 22.09 -9.06 11.31
N THR A 117 23.24 -9.33 10.70
CA THR A 117 24.13 -10.46 11.04
C THR A 117 25.09 -10.13 12.19
N LYS A 118 25.31 -8.84 12.48
CA LYS A 118 26.24 -8.35 13.52
C LYS A 118 25.58 -7.25 14.37
N PRO A 119 24.71 -7.62 15.32
CA PRO A 119 24.04 -6.65 16.19
C PRO A 119 25.05 -5.87 17.05
N GLY A 120 24.71 -4.63 17.39
CA GLY A 120 25.55 -3.73 18.21
C GLY A 120 26.60 -2.95 17.41
N VAL A 121 26.86 -3.32 16.16
CA VAL A 121 27.69 -2.55 15.22
C VAL A 121 26.85 -2.06 14.05
N ASN A 122 26.04 -2.95 13.46
CA ASN A 122 25.11 -2.63 12.38
C ASN A 122 23.69 -2.43 12.93
N SER A 123 23.02 -1.39 12.45
CA SER A 123 21.62 -1.06 12.75
C SER A 123 20.64 -1.81 11.85
N GLY A 124 21.09 -2.30 10.68
CA GLY A 124 20.26 -3.07 9.77
C GLY A 124 19.02 -2.29 9.32
N PHE A 125 17.85 -2.92 9.45
CA PHE A 125 16.57 -2.39 8.98
C PHE A 125 15.83 -1.50 9.99
N MET A 126 16.49 -1.07 11.07
CA MET A 126 15.90 -0.18 12.07
C MET A 126 15.32 1.09 11.44
N ILE A 127 16.10 1.77 10.57
CA ILE A 127 15.66 3.04 9.99
C ILE A 127 14.58 2.87 8.92
N VAL A 128 14.55 1.71 8.23
CA VAL A 128 13.48 1.37 7.29
C VAL A 128 12.14 1.32 8.03
N GLN A 129 12.11 0.67 9.20
CA GLN A 129 10.91 0.62 10.03
C GLN A 129 10.53 2.02 10.57
N TYR A 130 11.50 2.88 10.88
CA TYR A 130 11.20 4.26 11.32
C TYR A 130 10.57 5.09 10.20
N SER A 131 11.09 5.00 8.97
CA SER A 131 10.53 5.66 7.79
C SER A 131 9.09 5.20 7.55
N ALA A 132 8.85 3.88 7.55
CA ALA A 132 7.51 3.32 7.42
C ALA A 132 6.57 3.83 8.52
N ALA A 133 7.02 3.82 9.78
CA ALA A 133 6.25 4.31 10.93
C ALA A 133 5.89 5.80 10.82
N SER A 134 6.81 6.63 10.31
CA SER A 134 6.57 8.06 10.07
C SER A 134 5.48 8.27 9.03
N MET A 135 5.59 7.60 7.87
CA MET A 135 4.62 7.71 6.76
C MET A 135 3.22 7.26 7.16
N VAL A 136 3.09 6.12 7.86
CA VAL A 136 1.77 5.66 8.33
C VAL A 136 1.20 6.55 9.43
N SER A 137 2.05 7.23 10.22
CA SER A 137 1.59 8.21 11.20
C SER A 137 1.06 9.47 10.54
N GLU A 138 1.71 9.96 9.49
CA GLU A 138 1.24 11.11 8.72
C GLU A 138 -0.10 10.82 8.03
N ASN A 139 -0.25 9.62 7.46
CA ASN A 139 -1.49 9.17 6.83
C ASN A 139 -2.71 9.28 7.77
N LYS A 140 -2.54 9.01 9.08
CA LYS A 140 -3.64 9.13 10.08
C LYS A 140 -4.19 10.55 10.18
N VAL A 141 -3.33 11.55 10.01
CA VAL A 141 -3.75 12.97 10.03
C VAL A 141 -4.38 13.33 8.69
N LEU A 142 -3.74 12.94 7.59
CA LEU A 142 -4.23 13.23 6.24
C LEU A 142 -5.58 12.56 5.92
N ALA A 143 -5.87 11.43 6.54
CA ALA A 143 -7.11 10.67 6.33
C ALA A 143 -8.36 11.32 6.97
N HIS A 144 -8.22 12.40 7.74
CA HIS A 144 -9.39 13.15 8.21
C HIS A 144 -10.17 13.69 7.00
N PRO A 145 -11.47 13.41 6.82
CA PRO A 145 -12.21 13.77 5.61
C PRO A 145 -12.24 15.29 5.36
N ALA A 146 -12.10 15.71 4.10
CA ALA A 146 -12.26 17.10 3.68
C ALA A 146 -13.70 17.38 3.21
N SER A 147 -14.39 16.36 2.69
CA SER A 147 -15.77 16.46 2.19
C SER A 147 -16.81 16.71 3.29
N VAL A 148 -16.41 16.67 4.57
CA VAL A 148 -17.30 16.96 5.72
C VAL A 148 -17.27 18.44 6.12
N ASP A 149 -16.49 19.26 5.42
CA ASP A 149 -16.37 20.70 5.66
C ASP A 149 -16.84 21.50 4.44
N SER A 150 -17.33 22.71 4.69
CA SER A 150 -17.71 23.69 3.68
C SER A 150 -17.70 25.09 4.27
N ILE A 151 -17.22 26.07 3.51
CA ILE A 151 -17.24 27.49 3.89
C ILE A 151 -17.85 28.28 2.74
N PRO A 152 -18.90 29.10 3.00
CA PRO A 152 -19.50 29.93 1.97
C PRO A 152 -18.49 30.85 1.29
N SER A 153 -18.56 30.93 -0.03
CA SER A 153 -17.79 31.84 -0.86
C SER A 153 -18.70 32.74 -1.69
N SER A 154 -18.09 33.68 -2.43
CA SER A 154 -18.79 34.47 -3.44
C SER A 154 -20.02 35.21 -2.91
N ALA A 155 -19.86 35.90 -1.77
CA ALA A 155 -20.94 36.63 -1.08
C ALA A 155 -22.16 35.73 -0.71
N ASN A 156 -21.90 34.50 -0.27
CA ASN A 156 -22.89 33.44 0.01
C ASN A 156 -23.65 32.93 -1.21
N GLN A 157 -23.21 33.24 -2.43
CA GLN A 157 -23.79 32.64 -3.63
C GLN A 157 -23.37 31.16 -3.78
N GLU A 158 -22.16 30.83 -3.32
CA GLU A 158 -21.63 29.48 -3.20
C GLU A 158 -21.66 29.11 -1.71
N ASP A 159 -22.85 28.85 -1.18
CA ASP A 159 -23.07 28.59 0.25
C ASP A 159 -22.73 27.15 0.68
N ILE A 160 -22.61 26.23 -0.29
CA ILE A 160 -22.12 24.87 -0.13
C ILE A 160 -21.09 24.55 -1.23
N VAL A 161 -19.94 23.99 -0.84
CA VAL A 161 -18.88 23.54 -1.74
C VAL A 161 -18.32 22.20 -1.28
N SER A 162 -17.75 21.43 -2.20
CA SER A 162 -17.38 20.03 -1.94
C SER A 162 -16.04 19.79 -1.27
N MET A 163 -15.14 20.77 -1.32
CA MET A 163 -13.73 20.58 -0.95
C MET A 163 -13.02 19.46 -1.74
N GLY A 164 -13.55 19.07 -2.92
CA GLY A 164 -13.08 17.91 -3.69
C GLY A 164 -11.60 17.96 -4.06
N THR A 165 -11.07 19.14 -4.40
CA THR A 165 -9.63 19.34 -4.67
C THR A 165 -8.77 19.05 -3.43
N THR A 166 -9.22 19.45 -2.24
CA THR A 166 -8.51 19.18 -0.98
C THR A 166 -8.54 17.68 -0.67
N ALA A 167 -9.69 17.03 -0.82
CA ALA A 167 -9.82 15.57 -0.69
C ALA A 167 -8.85 14.84 -1.63
N ALA A 168 -8.82 15.21 -2.91
CA ALA A 168 -7.94 14.63 -3.92
C ALA A 168 -6.45 14.80 -3.58
N ARG A 169 -6.03 15.99 -3.15
CA ARG A 169 -4.63 16.27 -2.80
C ARG A 169 -4.15 15.43 -1.63
N LYS A 170 -4.93 15.35 -0.55
CA LYS A 170 -4.61 14.50 0.60
C LYS A 170 -4.55 13.02 0.21
N ALA A 171 -5.53 12.54 -0.54
CA ALA A 171 -5.55 11.17 -1.03
C ALA A 171 -4.30 10.85 -1.86
N GLY A 172 -3.88 11.78 -2.73
CA GLY A 172 -2.63 11.69 -3.48
C GLY A 172 -1.40 11.51 -2.59
N TRP A 173 -1.25 12.31 -1.53
CA TRP A 173 -0.15 12.16 -0.56
C TRP A 173 -0.19 10.81 0.16
N ILE A 174 -1.37 10.39 0.61
CA ILE A 174 -1.55 9.09 1.28
C ILE A 174 -1.15 7.94 0.36
N VAL A 175 -1.54 7.99 -0.92
CA VAL A 175 -1.15 6.99 -1.92
C VAL A 175 0.37 6.94 -2.09
N GLN A 176 1.05 8.09 -2.14
CA GLN A 176 2.51 8.12 -2.24
C GLN A 176 3.16 7.45 -1.03
N ASN A 177 2.76 7.83 0.19
CA ASN A 177 3.23 7.23 1.44
C ASN A 177 2.95 5.72 1.46
N THR A 178 1.77 5.29 1.02
CA THR A 178 1.38 3.89 0.98
C THR A 178 2.29 3.06 0.08
N LEU A 179 2.59 3.56 -1.12
CA LEU A 179 3.49 2.88 -2.07
C LEU A 179 4.92 2.75 -1.52
N SER A 180 5.41 3.78 -0.83
CA SER A 180 6.72 3.76 -0.17
C SER A 180 6.76 2.77 1.01
N VAL A 181 5.71 2.72 1.84
CA VAL A 181 5.59 1.73 2.93
C VAL A 181 5.54 0.29 2.41
N LEU A 182 4.89 0.05 1.26
CA LEU A 182 4.88 -1.26 0.61
C LEU A 182 6.26 -1.65 0.05
N ALA A 183 7.03 -0.68 -0.46
CA ALA A 183 8.40 -0.90 -0.88
C ALA A 183 9.32 -1.24 0.32
N ASP A 184 9.17 -0.53 1.43
CA ASP A 184 9.87 -0.84 2.69
C ASP A 184 9.55 -2.25 3.18
N GLU A 185 8.29 -2.68 3.12
CA GLU A 185 7.89 -4.06 3.46
C GLU A 185 8.56 -5.07 2.52
N LEU A 186 8.53 -4.85 1.21
CA LEU A 186 9.12 -5.78 0.22
C LEU A 186 10.64 -5.92 0.41
N LEU A 187 11.34 -4.79 0.62
CA LEU A 187 12.78 -4.79 0.89
C LEU A 187 13.09 -5.56 2.18
N THR A 188 12.32 -5.29 3.24
CA THR A 188 12.45 -5.97 4.54
C THR A 188 12.18 -7.46 4.42
N ALA A 189 11.16 -7.87 3.66
CA ALA A 189 10.84 -9.27 3.43
C ALA A 189 11.98 -10.00 2.71
N CYS A 190 12.60 -9.39 1.69
CA CYS A 190 13.74 -9.99 1.00
C CYS A 190 14.94 -10.20 1.94
N GLN A 191 15.24 -9.21 2.79
CA GLN A 191 16.28 -9.37 3.80
C GLN A 191 15.92 -10.47 4.83
N ALA A 192 14.66 -10.51 5.27
CA ALA A 192 14.18 -11.52 6.22
C ALA A 192 14.31 -12.94 5.67
N ILE A 193 14.06 -13.12 4.37
CA ILE A 193 14.25 -14.39 3.66
C ILE A 193 15.73 -14.79 3.67
N ASP A 194 16.65 -13.87 3.36
CA ASP A 194 18.08 -14.17 3.40
C ASP A 194 18.56 -14.62 4.79
N ILE A 195 18.12 -13.91 5.82
CA ILE A 195 18.42 -14.28 7.21
C ILE A 195 17.82 -15.64 7.55
N ARG A 196 16.56 -15.90 7.18
CA ARG A 196 15.89 -17.19 7.41
C ARG A 196 16.64 -18.34 6.74
N ARG A 197 17.06 -18.14 5.49
CA ARG A 197 17.84 -19.10 4.71
C ARG A 197 19.20 -19.37 5.33
N SER A 198 19.88 -18.32 5.79
CA SER A 198 21.16 -18.46 6.50
C SER A 198 21.03 -19.23 7.81
N LEU A 199 19.96 -18.99 8.58
CA LEU A 199 19.65 -19.74 9.80
C LEU A 199 19.25 -21.19 9.52
N ASN A 200 18.64 -21.45 8.35
CA ASN A 200 18.21 -22.76 7.87
C ASN A 200 17.34 -23.55 8.88
N THR A 201 16.47 -22.86 9.61
CA THR A 201 15.60 -23.48 10.62
C THR A 201 14.27 -23.98 10.04
N HIS A 202 13.89 -23.51 8.86
CA HIS A 202 12.57 -23.76 8.24
C HIS A 202 12.67 -24.27 6.79
N GLY A 203 13.85 -24.69 6.35
CA GLY A 203 14.13 -24.99 4.95
C GLY A 203 14.48 -23.73 4.14
N GLN A 204 14.53 -23.88 2.82
CA GLN A 204 15.03 -22.86 1.89
C GLN A 204 13.99 -22.45 0.85
N GLY A 205 13.04 -23.33 0.56
CA GLY A 205 12.03 -23.17 -0.48
C GLY A 205 10.92 -22.18 -0.09
N MET A 206 10.57 -21.33 -1.05
CA MET A 206 9.39 -20.48 -1.02
C MET A 206 8.49 -20.82 -2.20
N ALA A 207 7.23 -20.37 -2.16
CA ALA A 207 6.34 -20.47 -3.31
C ALA A 207 7.01 -19.92 -4.58
N PRO A 208 6.87 -20.55 -5.76
CA PRO A 208 7.59 -20.17 -6.98
C PRO A 208 7.44 -18.70 -7.38
N VAL A 209 6.25 -18.11 -7.19
CA VAL A 209 6.01 -16.69 -7.46
C VAL A 209 6.82 -15.77 -6.54
N HIS A 210 6.93 -16.11 -5.27
CA HIS A 210 7.71 -15.34 -4.31
C HIS A 210 9.21 -15.52 -4.53
N GLU A 211 9.65 -16.69 -4.98
CA GLU A 211 11.04 -16.91 -5.41
C GLU A 211 11.41 -16.01 -6.59
N ALA A 212 10.51 -15.89 -7.58
CA ALA A 212 10.71 -15.01 -8.72
C ALA A 212 10.76 -13.53 -8.33
N MET A 213 9.88 -13.09 -7.44
CA MET A 213 9.90 -11.72 -6.90
C MET A 213 11.19 -11.43 -6.11
N TYR A 214 11.58 -12.34 -5.22
CA TYR A 214 12.81 -12.22 -4.44
C TYR A 214 14.03 -12.11 -5.35
N LYS A 215 14.12 -12.94 -6.40
CA LYS A 215 15.20 -12.86 -7.40
C LYS A 215 15.19 -11.53 -8.14
N HIS A 216 14.02 -11.06 -8.57
CA HIS A 216 13.89 -9.77 -9.25
C HIS A 216 14.38 -8.60 -8.40
N VAL A 217 14.07 -8.58 -7.09
CA VAL A 217 14.62 -7.59 -6.16
C VAL A 217 16.15 -7.75 -6.05
N ARG A 218 16.64 -8.97 -5.88
CA ARG A 218 18.07 -9.28 -5.70
C ARG A 218 18.94 -9.00 -6.92
N GLU A 219 18.36 -8.91 -8.12
CA GLU A 219 19.05 -8.44 -9.33
C GLU A 219 19.53 -6.98 -9.21
N LYS A 220 18.86 -6.16 -8.40
CA LYS A 220 19.17 -4.74 -8.23
C LYS A 220 19.65 -4.39 -6.83
N VAL A 221 19.18 -5.13 -5.83
CA VAL A 221 19.42 -4.82 -4.42
C VAL A 221 20.11 -5.99 -3.73
N ALA A 222 21.38 -5.80 -3.38
CA ALA A 222 22.19 -6.80 -2.70
C ALA A 222 21.75 -7.03 -1.24
N PHE A 223 22.08 -8.20 -0.70
CA PHE A 223 21.92 -8.48 0.72
C PHE A 223 22.58 -7.40 1.59
N TYR A 224 21.90 -7.00 2.67
CA TYR A 224 22.35 -5.94 3.55
C TYR A 224 23.14 -6.53 4.73
N GLU A 225 24.41 -6.86 4.49
CA GLU A 225 25.28 -7.48 5.51
C GLU A 225 25.89 -6.47 6.48
N ILE A 226 26.33 -5.34 5.95
CA ILE A 226 26.99 -4.24 6.67
C ILE A 226 26.23 -2.96 6.36
N ASP A 227 26.10 -2.09 7.35
CA ASP A 227 25.41 -0.81 7.19
C ASP A 227 26.03 0.01 6.04
N ARG A 228 25.15 0.52 5.17
CA ARG A 228 25.45 1.39 4.04
C ARG A 228 24.27 2.35 3.84
N GLU A 229 24.36 3.24 2.87
CA GLU A 229 23.22 4.09 2.52
C GLU A 229 22.05 3.25 1.96
N ILE A 230 21.06 2.95 2.80
CA ILE A 230 19.92 2.10 2.44
C ILE A 230 18.88 2.79 1.54
N TRP A 231 18.90 4.13 1.46
CA TRP A 231 17.93 4.88 0.66
C TRP A 231 18.00 4.54 -0.84
N GLN A 232 19.18 4.15 -1.34
CA GLN A 232 19.35 3.73 -2.73
C GLN A 232 18.63 2.41 -3.00
N ASP A 233 18.75 1.46 -2.05
CA ASP A 233 18.06 0.17 -2.10
C ASP A 233 16.54 0.38 -2.04
N ILE A 234 16.06 1.26 -1.15
CA ILE A 234 14.64 1.64 -1.06
C ILE A 234 14.15 2.22 -2.38
N ALA A 235 14.87 3.19 -2.97
CA ALA A 235 14.48 3.85 -4.21
C ALA A 235 14.37 2.87 -5.40
N GLU A 236 15.23 1.84 -5.46
CA GLU A 236 15.11 0.79 -6.48
C GLU A 236 13.85 -0.07 -6.27
N VAL A 237 13.55 -0.45 -5.03
CA VAL A 237 12.34 -1.24 -4.73
C VAL A 237 11.07 -0.41 -4.94
N GLU A 238 11.08 0.89 -4.63
CA GLU A 238 9.97 1.79 -4.93
C GLU A 238 9.63 1.83 -6.42
N LYS A 239 10.64 1.84 -7.30
CA LYS A 239 10.41 1.76 -8.75
C LYS A 239 9.68 0.47 -9.13
N MET A 240 10.07 -0.67 -8.56
CA MET A 240 9.45 -1.97 -8.84
C MET A 240 7.99 -2.02 -8.37
N VAL A 241 7.69 -1.45 -7.20
CA VAL A 241 6.31 -1.36 -6.68
C VAL A 241 5.44 -0.47 -7.58
N ARG A 242 6.02 0.61 -8.13
CA ARG A 242 5.30 1.62 -8.92
C ARG A 242 5.17 1.26 -10.41
N SER A 243 6.04 0.42 -10.95
CA SER A 243 6.06 0.09 -12.39
C SER A 243 4.98 -0.90 -12.82
N GLY A 244 4.49 -1.72 -11.87
CA GLY A 244 3.60 -2.85 -12.17
C GLY A 244 4.33 -4.16 -12.47
N ASP A 245 5.66 -4.16 -12.55
CA ASP A 245 6.46 -5.35 -12.90
C ASP A 245 6.23 -6.52 -11.94
N LEU A 246 6.01 -6.23 -10.64
CA LEU A 246 5.69 -7.26 -9.65
C LEU A 246 4.39 -7.98 -9.96
N LEU A 247 3.38 -7.27 -10.47
CA LEU A 247 2.10 -7.87 -10.88
C LEU A 247 2.28 -8.74 -12.13
N ASP A 248 3.14 -8.33 -13.07
CA ASP A 248 3.45 -9.14 -14.24
C ASP A 248 4.17 -10.44 -13.87
N ILE A 249 5.06 -10.40 -12.87
CA ILE A 249 5.66 -11.62 -12.30
C ILE A 249 4.58 -12.53 -11.72
N VAL A 250 3.60 -11.99 -10.99
CA VAL A 250 2.46 -12.78 -10.47
C VAL A 250 1.69 -13.42 -11.61
N LYS A 251 1.26 -12.64 -12.59
CA LYS A 251 0.45 -13.13 -13.73
C LYS A 251 1.19 -14.18 -14.56
N LYS A 252 2.51 -14.08 -14.66
CA LYS A 252 3.33 -15.09 -15.35
C LYS A 252 3.33 -16.45 -14.63
N HIS A 253 3.36 -16.46 -13.30
CA HIS A 253 3.40 -17.69 -12.50
C HIS A 253 2.00 -18.22 -12.15
N ILE A 254 1.02 -17.32 -12.09
CA ILE A 254 -0.37 -17.60 -11.74
C ILE A 254 -1.24 -16.89 -12.81
N PRO A 255 -1.42 -17.51 -14.00
CA PRO A 255 -2.13 -16.88 -15.12
C PRO A 255 -3.58 -16.51 -14.85
N ASP A 256 -4.21 -17.17 -13.87
CA ASP A 256 -5.58 -16.95 -13.44
C ASP A 256 -5.66 -16.11 -12.15
N PHE A 257 -4.67 -15.25 -11.91
CA PHE A 257 -4.66 -14.32 -10.79
C PHE A 257 -5.53 -13.09 -11.09
N GLU A 258 -6.57 -12.90 -10.27
CA GLU A 258 -7.55 -11.80 -10.35
C GLU A 258 -7.17 -10.56 -9.50
#